data_AF-A0A1Y2G492-F1
#
_entry.id   AF-A0A1Y2G492-F1
#
_cell.length_a   1.000
_cell.length_b   1.000
_cell.length_c   1.000
_cell.angle_alpha   90.00
_cell.angle_beta   90.00
_cell.angle_gamma   90.00
#
_symmetry.space_group_name_H-M   'P 1'
#
loop_
_entity.id
_entity.type
_entity.pdbx_description
1 polymer ?
#
loop_
_entity_poly.entity_id
_entity_poly.type
_entity_poly.pdbx_seq_one_letter_code
_entity_poly.pdbx_strand_id
1 'polypeptide(L)'
;MESLLAETQSHLQQFDPAKTVPRACAGDVEDLEADDMLKRERFQHHAPSLLQLSFSLTHLLPSPSQSSDDLMLRSRLLLVFGRFTQLEQSEGFSSTSSVLVSSEICSLLLSFTIRRPLIHHTLSKTFPPLFKAHPKLNPSTGRVLSRPVGGDNAMTDWYEEGDEDDRSWRTQPGLGNVVRVVVLALEKNETEDLWPLLLPPLLAYLDDYHPPNKLIGVTILEALLPQVDSSLLIRTGVGKVFEQVSSHTTFTSTFLTNPPRPSTSPSPPPSPPSPRPSPPPSSSQPTASPSPS
;
A
#
# COMPACT_ATOMS: atom_id res chain seq x y z
N MET A 1 33.10 11.24 -20.24
CA MET A 1 32.24 11.09 -19.05
C MET A 1 31.05 12.04 -19.13
N GLU A 2 31.26 13.35 -19.33
CA GLU A 2 30.17 14.33 -19.50
C GLU A 2 29.21 14.01 -20.66
N SER A 3 29.72 13.57 -21.82
CA SER A 3 28.89 13.16 -22.96
C SER A 3 27.96 11.98 -22.64
N LEU A 4 28.42 11.00 -21.86
CA LEU A 4 27.65 9.82 -21.47
C LEU A 4 26.58 10.18 -20.43
N LEU A 5 26.89 11.11 -19.52
CA LEU A 5 25.95 11.68 -18.55
C LEU A 5 24.83 12.45 -19.27
N ALA A 6 25.17 13.28 -20.26
CA ALA A 6 24.20 14.03 -21.04
C ALA A 6 23.27 13.12 -21.86
N GLU A 7 23.82 12.08 -22.48
CA GLU A 7 23.05 11.08 -23.23
C GLU A 7 22.14 10.26 -22.30
N THR A 8 22.65 9.84 -21.14
CA THR A 8 21.84 9.19 -20.11
C THR A 8 20.72 10.10 -19.60
N GLN A 9 21.02 11.37 -19.32
CA GLN A 9 20.02 12.34 -18.89
C GLN A 9 18.94 12.54 -19.96
N SER A 10 19.31 12.59 -21.23
CA SER A 10 18.38 12.64 -22.36
C SER A 10 17.48 11.41 -22.41
N HIS A 11 18.05 10.20 -22.31
CA HIS A 11 17.27 8.95 -22.27
C HIS A 11 16.35 8.88 -21.05
N LEU A 12 16.82 9.32 -19.88
CA LEU A 12 16.00 9.39 -18.69
C LEU A 12 14.93 10.47 -18.81
N GLN A 13 15.17 11.64 -19.42
CA GLN A 13 14.15 12.65 -19.70
C GLN A 13 13.05 12.11 -20.61
N GLN A 14 13.38 11.25 -21.57
CA GLN A 14 12.40 10.56 -22.40
C GLN A 14 11.67 9.44 -21.65
N PHE A 15 12.29 8.89 -20.60
CA PHE A 15 11.67 7.92 -19.71
C PHE A 15 10.66 8.63 -18.79
N ASP A 16 9.39 8.58 -19.17
CA ASP A 16 8.29 9.01 -18.31
C ASP A 16 7.94 7.86 -17.35
N PRO A 17 8.37 7.91 -16.06
CA PRO A 17 8.09 6.85 -15.12
C PRO A 17 6.57 6.62 -14.94
N ALA A 18 5.76 7.64 -15.24
CA ALA A 18 4.31 7.55 -15.20
C ALA A 18 3.72 6.66 -16.30
N LYS A 19 4.44 6.52 -17.43
CA LYS A 19 4.00 5.72 -18.58
C LYS A 19 4.61 4.32 -18.62
N THR A 20 5.59 4.06 -17.76
CA THR A 20 6.44 2.87 -17.90
C THR A 20 5.90 1.63 -17.20
N VAL A 21 5.01 1.77 -16.21
CA VAL A 21 4.44 0.59 -15.53
C VAL A 21 2.95 0.48 -15.88
N PRO A 22 2.55 -0.55 -16.62
CA PRO A 22 1.16 -0.72 -17.08
C PRO A 22 0.21 -0.98 -15.91
N ARG A 23 -0.97 -0.35 -15.94
CA ARG A 23 -2.06 -0.50 -14.95
C ARG A 23 -2.34 -1.98 -14.61
N ALA A 24 -2.19 -2.86 -15.59
CA ALA A 24 -2.27 -4.32 -15.50
C ALA A 24 -1.36 -5.03 -14.48
N CYS A 25 -0.34 -4.36 -13.93
CA CYS A 25 0.60 -5.01 -13.03
C CYS A 25 0.06 -5.23 -11.61
N ALA A 26 -1.08 -4.64 -11.23
CA ALA A 26 -1.60 -4.66 -9.85
C ALA A 26 -3.01 -5.27 -9.67
N GLY A 27 -3.63 -5.78 -10.74
CA GLY A 27 -4.99 -6.35 -10.71
C GLY A 27 -5.04 -7.83 -11.08
N ASP A 28 -6.16 -8.48 -10.75
CA ASP A 28 -6.47 -9.84 -11.19
C ASP A 28 -6.42 -9.89 -12.73
N VAL A 29 -5.67 -10.86 -13.25
CA VAL A 29 -5.33 -10.94 -14.67
C VAL A 29 -6.56 -11.19 -15.55
N GLU A 30 -7.64 -11.68 -14.94
CA GLU A 30 -8.85 -12.15 -15.60
C GLU A 30 -9.68 -11.01 -16.23
N ASP A 31 -9.53 -9.77 -15.74
CA ASP A 31 -10.30 -8.60 -16.22
C ASP A 31 -9.45 -7.59 -17.00
N LEU A 32 -8.20 -7.93 -17.35
CA LEU A 32 -7.32 -7.00 -18.06
C LEU A 32 -7.66 -6.95 -19.54
N GLU A 33 -7.85 -5.73 -20.06
CA GLU A 33 -7.93 -5.51 -21.50
C GLU A 33 -6.64 -5.99 -22.17
N ALA A 34 -6.77 -6.51 -23.39
CA ALA A 34 -5.63 -7.07 -24.15
C ALA A 34 -4.49 -6.06 -24.34
N ASP A 35 -4.81 -4.77 -24.43
CA ASP A 35 -3.81 -3.69 -24.52
C ASP A 35 -2.96 -3.58 -23.24
N ASP A 36 -3.59 -3.70 -22.07
CA ASP A 36 -2.88 -3.63 -20.79
C ASP A 36 -2.03 -4.88 -20.54
N MET A 37 -2.48 -6.06 -21.00
CA MET A 37 -1.65 -7.26 -21.03
C MET A 37 -0.40 -7.09 -21.90
N LEU A 38 -0.53 -6.50 -23.09
CA LEU A 38 0.58 -6.27 -24.02
C LEU A 38 1.58 -5.26 -23.46
N LYS A 39 1.08 -4.16 -22.88
CA LYS A 39 1.93 -3.19 -22.19
C LYS A 39 2.72 -3.88 -21.07
N ARG A 40 2.07 -4.76 -20.30
CA ARG A 40 2.68 -5.53 -19.21
C ARG A 40 3.78 -6.46 -19.70
N GLU A 41 3.54 -7.20 -20.77
CA GLU A 41 4.55 -8.08 -21.37
C GLU A 41 5.78 -7.30 -21.85
N ARG A 42 5.57 -6.15 -22.52
CA ARG A 42 6.67 -5.28 -22.96
C ARG A 42 7.48 -4.75 -21.78
N PHE A 43 6.82 -4.32 -20.72
CA PHE A 43 7.51 -3.84 -19.52
C PHE A 43 8.40 -4.93 -18.93
N GLN A 44 7.86 -6.14 -18.76
CA GLN A 44 8.60 -7.29 -18.23
C GLN A 44 9.80 -7.65 -19.11
N HIS A 45 9.63 -7.62 -20.42
CA HIS A 45 10.71 -7.87 -21.37
C HIS A 45 11.87 -6.86 -21.21
N HIS A 46 11.58 -5.61 -20.88
CA HIS A 46 12.60 -4.56 -20.74
C HIS A 46 13.15 -4.36 -19.31
N ALA A 47 12.47 -4.89 -18.28
CA ALA A 47 12.86 -4.70 -16.88
C ALA A 47 14.32 -5.12 -16.57
N PRO A 48 14.85 -6.27 -17.06
CA PRO A 48 16.24 -6.65 -16.81
C PRO A 48 17.25 -5.64 -17.37
N SER A 49 17.01 -5.13 -18.59
CA SER A 49 17.88 -4.12 -19.20
C SER A 49 17.81 -2.79 -18.46
N LEU A 50 16.63 -2.41 -17.96
CA LEU A 50 16.48 -1.22 -17.12
C LEU A 50 17.24 -1.36 -15.80
N LEU A 51 17.18 -2.53 -15.17
CA LEU A 51 17.93 -2.83 -13.94
C LEU A 51 19.46 -2.82 -14.17
N GLN A 52 19.92 -3.39 -15.28
CA GLN A 52 21.35 -3.37 -15.63
C GLN A 52 21.84 -1.96 -15.97
N LEU A 53 21.05 -1.20 -16.73
CA LEU A 53 21.33 0.19 -17.02
C LEU A 53 21.42 0.96 -15.71
N SER A 54 20.44 0.85 -14.82
CA SER A 54 20.46 1.58 -13.56
C SER A 54 21.58 1.21 -12.62
N PHE A 55 21.95 -0.07 -12.55
CA PHE A 55 23.11 -0.49 -11.77
C PHE A 55 24.38 0.19 -12.30
N SER A 56 24.52 0.24 -13.63
CA SER A 56 25.60 0.98 -14.29
C SER A 56 25.51 2.48 -13.98
N LEU A 57 24.30 3.05 -14.01
CA LEU A 57 24.09 4.46 -13.68
C LEU A 57 24.41 4.78 -12.23
N THR A 58 24.07 3.93 -11.27
CA THR A 58 24.42 4.14 -9.87
C THR A 58 25.92 4.14 -9.63
N HIS A 59 26.68 3.39 -10.42
CA HIS A 59 28.15 3.44 -10.40
C HIS A 59 28.72 4.66 -11.14
N LEU A 60 27.96 5.28 -12.04
CA LEU A 60 28.32 6.50 -12.77
C LEU A 60 27.82 7.77 -12.08
N LEU A 61 26.92 7.66 -11.10
CA LEU A 61 26.50 8.80 -10.31
C LEU A 61 27.74 9.35 -9.60
N PRO A 62 28.10 10.62 -9.82
CA PRO A 62 29.25 11.23 -9.16
C PRO A 62 29.09 11.21 -7.65
N SER A 63 30.18 11.56 -6.94
CA SER A 63 30.14 11.79 -5.50
C SER A 63 28.88 12.58 -5.14
N PRO A 64 28.14 12.15 -4.10
CA PRO A 64 26.83 12.68 -3.76
C PRO A 64 26.83 14.21 -3.76
N SER A 65 26.14 14.82 -4.73
CA SER A 65 25.98 16.27 -4.79
C SER A 65 24.59 16.63 -4.29
N GLN A 66 24.45 17.79 -3.67
CA GLN A 66 23.13 18.30 -3.28
C GLN A 66 22.57 19.26 -4.35
N SER A 67 23.10 19.19 -5.58
CA SER A 67 22.59 20.00 -6.68
C SER A 67 21.15 19.59 -7.00
N SER A 68 20.30 20.55 -7.39
CA SER A 68 18.89 20.28 -7.68
C SER A 68 18.73 19.24 -8.81
N ASP A 69 19.61 19.26 -9.81
CA ASP A 69 19.56 18.34 -10.95
C ASP A 69 19.94 16.91 -10.55
N ASP A 70 20.94 16.74 -9.67
CA ASP A 70 21.33 15.43 -9.13
C ASP A 70 20.22 14.87 -8.23
N LEU A 71 19.63 15.69 -7.36
CA LEU A 71 18.49 15.27 -6.54
C LEU A 71 17.29 14.87 -7.39
N MET A 72 16.98 15.63 -8.45
CA MET A 72 15.91 15.29 -9.38
C MET A 72 16.19 13.96 -10.09
N LEU A 73 17.40 13.76 -10.59
CA LEU A 73 17.81 12.50 -11.23
C LEU A 73 17.67 11.31 -10.27
N ARG A 74 18.18 11.44 -9.04
CA ARG A 74 18.09 10.39 -8.01
C ARG A 74 16.66 10.13 -7.56
N SER A 75 15.82 11.15 -7.45
CA SER A 75 14.39 10.99 -7.15
C SER A 75 13.67 10.22 -8.26
N ARG A 76 14.04 10.43 -9.53
CA ARG A 76 13.48 9.66 -10.65
C ARG A 76 13.95 8.21 -10.62
N LEU A 77 15.22 7.95 -10.33
CA LEU A 77 15.71 6.59 -10.12
C LEU A 77 14.98 5.91 -8.95
N LEU A 78 14.79 6.63 -7.83
CA LEU A 78 14.04 6.13 -6.68
C LEU A 78 12.58 5.81 -7.04
N LEU A 79 11.92 6.64 -7.84
CA LEU A 79 10.58 6.35 -8.37
C LEU A 79 10.54 5.10 -9.26
N VAL A 80 11.59 4.83 -10.03
CA VAL A 80 11.65 3.68 -10.92
C VAL A 80 11.91 2.40 -10.13
N PHE A 81 12.96 2.37 -9.30
CA PHE A 81 13.35 1.16 -8.56
C PHE A 81 12.48 0.91 -7.33
N GLY A 82 12.01 1.97 -6.67
CA GLY A 82 11.16 1.87 -5.50
C GLY A 82 9.86 1.12 -5.76
N ARG A 83 9.39 1.08 -7.02
CA ARG A 83 8.19 0.32 -7.42
C ARG A 83 8.35 -1.19 -7.24
N PHE A 84 9.58 -1.69 -7.33
CA PHE A 84 9.91 -3.11 -7.37
C PHE A 84 10.52 -3.65 -6.07
N THR A 85 10.42 -2.91 -4.94
CA THR A 85 11.08 -3.30 -3.68
C THR A 85 10.27 -4.26 -2.80
N GLN A 86 8.99 -4.51 -3.09
CA GLN A 86 8.14 -5.39 -2.25
C GLN A 86 7.74 -6.69 -2.95
N LEU A 87 7.73 -7.77 -2.18
CA LEU A 87 7.59 -9.15 -2.62
C LEU A 87 6.15 -9.68 -2.56
N GLU A 88 5.22 -8.97 -1.91
CA GLU A 88 4.11 -9.64 -1.22
C GLU A 88 2.70 -9.54 -1.83
N GLN A 89 2.46 -8.92 -2.98
CA GLN A 89 1.07 -8.80 -3.48
C GLN A 89 0.76 -9.45 -4.81
N SER A 90 1.69 -10.20 -5.40
CA SER A 90 1.30 -11.07 -6.50
C SER A 90 2.26 -12.23 -6.63
N GLU A 91 1.75 -13.45 -6.45
CA GLU A 91 2.47 -14.72 -6.59
C GLU A 91 3.10 -14.94 -7.98
N GLY A 92 3.10 -13.96 -8.89
CA GLY A 92 3.52 -14.14 -10.28
C GLY A 92 4.64 -13.25 -10.84
N PHE A 93 5.08 -12.16 -10.19
CA PHE A 93 5.59 -11.03 -11.01
C PHE A 93 7.02 -10.52 -10.81
N SER A 94 7.72 -10.88 -9.74
CA SER A 94 9.14 -10.55 -9.69
C SER A 94 9.96 -11.79 -9.43
N SER A 95 10.91 -12.06 -10.33
CA SER A 95 12.02 -12.92 -9.97
C SER A 95 12.64 -12.34 -8.70
N THR A 96 12.97 -13.20 -7.73
CA THR A 96 13.59 -12.80 -6.46
C THR A 96 14.80 -11.88 -6.70
N SER A 97 15.51 -12.09 -7.82
CA SER A 97 16.63 -11.27 -8.26
C SER A 97 16.26 -9.80 -8.53
N SER A 98 15.15 -9.51 -9.20
CA SER A 98 14.75 -8.13 -9.52
C SER A 98 14.39 -7.32 -8.27
N VAL A 99 13.74 -7.94 -7.29
CA VAL A 99 13.41 -7.29 -6.00
C VAL A 99 14.68 -6.95 -5.24
N LEU A 100 15.62 -7.90 -5.16
CA LEU A 100 16.89 -7.72 -4.46
C LEU A 100 17.69 -6.56 -5.09
N VAL A 101 17.84 -6.55 -6.41
CA VAL A 101 18.55 -5.48 -7.13
C VAL A 101 17.87 -4.13 -6.92
N SER A 102 16.54 -4.07 -7.01
CA SER A 102 15.79 -2.82 -6.80
C SER A 102 15.92 -2.29 -5.38
N SER A 103 15.89 -3.18 -4.39
CA SER A 103 16.09 -2.85 -2.98
C SER A 103 17.52 -2.35 -2.70
N GLU A 104 18.54 -3.02 -3.27
CA GLU A 104 19.93 -2.61 -3.18
C GLU A 104 20.15 -1.23 -3.81
N ILE A 105 19.58 -0.98 -4.99
CA ILE A 105 19.65 0.33 -5.64
C ILE A 105 18.97 1.40 -4.79
N CYS A 106 17.77 1.14 -4.25
CA CYS A 106 17.08 2.10 -3.38
C CYS A 106 17.92 2.41 -2.12
N SER A 107 18.49 1.39 -1.50
CA SER A 107 19.39 1.53 -0.35
C SER A 107 20.62 2.39 -0.69
N LEU A 108 21.23 2.16 -1.86
CA LEU A 108 22.36 2.95 -2.35
C LEU A 108 21.97 4.42 -2.62
N LEU A 109 20.82 4.65 -3.26
CA LEU A 109 20.31 6.00 -3.52
C LEU A 109 20.03 6.75 -2.21
N LEU A 110 19.52 6.05 -1.20
CA LEU A 110 19.18 6.57 0.11
C LEU A 110 20.36 6.53 1.10
N SER A 111 21.59 6.54 0.60
CA SER A 111 22.81 6.60 1.42
C SER A 111 22.89 7.86 2.29
N PHE A 112 23.54 7.73 3.45
CA PHE A 112 23.51 8.71 4.55
C PHE A 112 23.84 10.17 4.17
N THR A 113 24.69 10.41 3.17
CA THR A 113 25.14 11.77 2.82
C THR A 113 24.10 12.62 2.11
N ILE A 114 23.22 12.00 1.32
CA ILE A 114 22.19 12.69 0.52
C ILE A 114 20.77 12.23 0.84
N ARG A 115 20.61 11.25 1.74
CA ARG A 115 19.33 10.68 2.14
C ARG A 115 18.29 11.75 2.44
N ARG A 116 18.55 12.65 3.39
CA ARG A 116 17.60 13.69 3.79
C ARG A 116 17.28 14.69 2.66
N PRO A 117 18.27 15.30 1.96
CA PRO A 117 18.00 16.13 0.78
C PRO A 117 17.17 15.41 -0.30
N LEU A 118 17.46 14.14 -0.56
CA LEU A 118 16.76 13.33 -1.56
C LEU A 118 15.32 13.04 -1.14
N ILE A 119 15.09 12.64 0.11
CA ILE A 119 13.75 12.43 0.65
C ILE A 119 12.95 13.73 0.59
N HIS A 120 13.51 14.84 1.08
CA HIS A 120 12.86 16.14 1.02
C HIS A 120 12.53 16.54 -0.42
N HIS A 121 13.47 16.40 -1.37
CA HIS A 121 13.23 16.68 -2.78
C HIS A 121 12.11 15.81 -3.35
N THR A 122 12.13 14.51 -3.04
CA THR A 122 11.11 13.55 -3.49
C THR A 122 9.72 13.95 -2.98
N LEU A 123 9.60 14.25 -1.69
CA LEU A 123 8.33 14.65 -1.08
C LEU A 123 7.83 16.03 -1.51
N SER A 124 8.73 16.99 -1.79
CA SER A 124 8.36 18.39 -2.07
C SER A 124 8.30 18.76 -3.56
N LYS A 125 8.90 17.96 -4.45
CA LYS A 125 8.97 18.25 -5.90
C LYS A 125 8.44 17.11 -6.74
N THR A 126 8.74 15.87 -6.35
CA THR A 126 8.43 14.69 -7.16
C THR A 126 7.03 14.13 -6.90
N PHE A 127 6.61 14.06 -5.63
CA PHE A 127 5.30 13.57 -5.23
C PHE A 127 4.13 14.55 -5.44
N PRO A 128 4.27 15.88 -5.22
CA PRO A 128 3.14 16.80 -5.38
C PRO A 128 2.40 16.76 -6.73
N PRO A 129 3.04 16.57 -7.90
CA PRO A 129 2.30 16.41 -9.14
C PRO A 129 1.52 15.07 -9.23
N LEU A 130 1.82 14.09 -8.38
CA LEU A 130 1.16 12.77 -8.34
C LEU A 130 0.07 12.71 -7.27
N PHE A 131 0.24 13.46 -6.17
CA PHE A 131 -0.64 13.44 -5.01
C PHE A 131 -1.20 14.83 -4.74
N LYS A 132 -2.52 14.95 -4.84
CA LYS A 132 -3.23 16.20 -4.51
C LYS A 132 -3.20 16.47 -3.02
N ALA A 133 -3.13 17.75 -2.67
CA ALA A 133 -3.27 18.17 -1.27
C ALA A 133 -4.63 17.73 -0.72
N HIS A 134 -4.64 17.13 0.47
CA HIS A 134 -5.84 16.61 1.07
C HIS A 134 -6.73 17.75 1.63
N PRO A 135 -8.03 17.85 1.27
CA PRO A 135 -8.88 18.98 1.66
C PRO A 135 -9.01 19.17 3.18
N LYS A 136 -8.93 18.09 3.97
CA LYS A 136 -9.05 18.15 5.43
C LYS A 136 -7.72 18.44 6.16
N LEU A 137 -6.63 18.70 5.43
CA LEU A 137 -5.33 18.98 6.02
C LEU A 137 -4.85 20.39 5.68
N ASN A 138 -4.19 21.00 6.65
CA ASN A 138 -3.42 22.19 6.40
C ASN A 138 -2.09 21.81 5.70
N PRO A 139 -1.81 22.30 4.49
CA PRO A 139 -0.67 21.83 3.69
C PRO A 139 0.69 22.24 4.26
N SER A 140 0.77 23.29 5.09
CA SER A 140 2.04 23.72 5.68
C SER A 140 2.34 23.08 7.03
N THR A 141 1.32 22.60 7.75
CA THR A 141 1.48 22.08 9.11
C THR A 141 1.09 20.61 9.27
N GLY A 142 0.40 20.03 8.28
CA GLY A 142 -0.15 18.68 8.37
C GLY A 142 -1.25 18.51 9.43
N ARG A 143 -1.80 19.62 9.96
CA ARG A 143 -2.88 19.57 10.95
C ARG A 143 -4.23 19.33 10.29
N VAL A 144 -5.07 18.53 10.94
CA VAL A 144 -6.46 18.35 10.54
C VAL A 144 -7.21 19.66 10.70
N LEU A 145 -7.95 20.04 9.65
CA LEU A 145 -8.79 21.23 9.62
C LEU A 145 -10.21 20.90 10.13
N SER A 146 -10.82 21.86 10.82
CA SER A 146 -12.22 21.75 11.25
C SER A 146 -13.21 21.85 10.08
N ARG A 147 -12.79 22.47 8.97
CA ARG A 147 -13.54 22.58 7.72
C ARG A 147 -12.61 22.27 6.54
N PRO A 148 -13.05 21.48 5.55
CA PRO A 148 -12.24 21.23 4.36
C PRO A 148 -11.89 22.52 3.61
N VAL A 149 -10.68 22.61 3.08
CA VAL A 149 -10.30 23.64 2.10
C VAL A 149 -11.09 23.38 0.82
N GLY A 150 -11.83 24.39 0.34
CA GLY A 150 -12.69 24.26 -0.84
C GLY A 150 -14.19 24.09 -0.53
N GLY A 151 -14.58 24.01 0.75
CA GLY A 151 -15.99 23.91 1.17
C GLY A 151 -16.50 22.46 1.26
N ASP A 152 -17.82 22.30 1.35
CA ASP A 152 -18.45 21.02 1.68
C ASP A 152 -18.27 19.95 0.58
N ASN A 153 -18.11 20.37 -0.67
CA ASN A 153 -17.90 19.49 -1.82
C ASN A 153 -16.42 19.17 -2.09
N ALA A 154 -15.48 19.78 -1.36
CA ALA A 154 -14.05 19.66 -1.66
C ALA A 154 -13.54 18.22 -1.62
N MET A 155 -14.16 17.36 -0.80
CA MET A 155 -13.80 15.95 -0.74
C MET A 155 -14.25 15.21 -2.00
N THR A 156 -15.45 15.50 -2.50
CA THR A 156 -15.99 14.92 -3.74
C THR A 156 -15.11 15.32 -4.93
N ASP A 157 -14.81 16.62 -5.06
CA ASP A 157 -13.96 17.14 -6.13
C ASP A 157 -12.56 16.50 -6.10
N TRP A 158 -12.01 16.29 -4.89
CA TRP A 158 -10.71 15.65 -4.70
C TRP A 158 -10.70 14.18 -5.16
N TYR A 159 -11.81 13.46 -5.00
CA TYR A 159 -11.94 12.09 -5.51
C TYR A 159 -12.08 12.04 -7.02
N GLU A 160 -13.03 12.81 -7.58
CA GLU A 160 -13.45 12.74 -8.99
C GLU A 160 -12.34 13.15 -9.97
N GLU A 161 -11.60 14.21 -9.67
CA GLU A 161 -10.55 14.71 -10.55
C GLU A 161 -9.32 13.75 -10.58
N GLY A 162 -9.31 12.66 -9.81
CA GLY A 162 -8.24 11.67 -9.77
C GLY A 162 -8.42 10.46 -10.69
N ASP A 163 -9.58 10.27 -11.30
CA ASP A 163 -9.89 9.02 -12.03
C ASP A 163 -9.65 9.12 -13.54
N GLU A 164 -9.58 10.33 -14.09
CA GLU A 164 -9.39 10.58 -15.53
C GLU A 164 -7.93 10.97 -15.92
N ASP A 165 -7.05 11.20 -14.94
CA ASP A 165 -5.65 11.58 -15.21
C ASP A 165 -4.73 10.35 -15.21
N ASP A 166 -4.09 10.06 -16.35
CA ASP A 166 -3.04 9.04 -16.48
C ASP A 166 -1.86 9.25 -15.51
N ARG A 167 -1.69 10.46 -14.98
CA ARG A 167 -0.68 10.81 -13.97
C ARG A 167 -1.15 10.63 -12.53
N SER A 168 -2.41 10.30 -12.32
CA SER A 168 -2.97 10.04 -11.01
C SER A 168 -2.23 8.90 -10.32
N TRP A 169 -1.93 9.05 -9.04
CA TRP A 169 -1.26 8.00 -8.27
C TRP A 169 -2.00 6.64 -8.32
N ARG A 170 -3.32 6.62 -8.55
CA ARG A 170 -4.14 5.40 -8.70
C ARG A 170 -3.77 4.56 -9.91
N THR A 171 -3.34 5.21 -10.98
CA THR A 171 -2.96 4.56 -12.24
C THR A 171 -1.48 4.21 -12.28
N GLN A 172 -0.75 4.39 -11.17
CA GLN A 172 0.70 4.23 -11.07
C GLN A 172 1.07 2.99 -10.25
N PRO A 173 1.26 1.82 -10.90
CA PRO A 173 1.57 0.59 -10.19
C PRO A 173 2.92 0.69 -9.47
N GLY A 174 2.95 0.15 -8.25
CA GLY A 174 4.11 0.15 -7.37
C GLY A 174 4.43 1.51 -6.75
N LEU A 175 3.70 2.59 -7.05
CA LEU A 175 3.99 3.91 -6.46
C LEU A 175 3.89 3.88 -4.92
N GLY A 176 2.96 3.09 -4.38
CA GLY A 176 2.86 2.85 -2.94
C GLY A 176 4.12 2.25 -2.32
N ASN A 177 4.82 1.37 -3.05
CA ASN A 177 6.10 0.82 -2.61
C ASN A 177 7.16 1.92 -2.54
N VAL A 178 7.16 2.88 -3.48
CA VAL A 178 8.06 4.03 -3.44
C VAL A 178 7.78 4.87 -2.19
N VAL A 179 6.51 5.17 -1.91
CA VAL A 179 6.12 5.92 -0.69
C VAL A 179 6.59 5.17 0.55
N ARG A 180 6.39 3.85 0.60
CA ARG A 180 6.85 3.01 1.71
C ARG A 180 8.37 3.02 1.87
N VAL A 181 9.14 2.93 0.77
CA VAL A 181 10.61 3.03 0.78
C VAL A 181 11.07 4.38 1.33
N VAL A 182 10.42 5.48 0.91
CA VAL A 182 10.70 6.82 1.44
C VAL A 182 10.41 6.89 2.94
N VAL A 183 9.28 6.35 3.39
CA VAL A 183 8.92 6.28 4.80
C VAL A 183 9.95 5.48 5.60
N LEU A 184 10.34 4.28 5.14
CA LEU A 184 11.33 3.44 5.82
C LEU A 184 12.73 4.08 5.92
N ALA A 185 13.03 5.05 5.06
CA ALA A 185 14.30 5.76 5.04
C ALA A 185 14.32 7.04 5.90
N LEU A 186 13.21 7.41 6.52
CA LEU A 186 13.15 8.55 7.43
C LEU A 186 13.83 8.21 8.76
N GLU A 187 14.46 9.22 9.36
CA GLU A 187 14.87 9.15 10.75
C GLU A 187 13.80 9.79 11.65
N LYS A 188 13.70 9.31 12.89
CA LYS A 188 12.64 9.70 13.83
C LYS A 188 12.56 11.22 14.06
N ASN A 189 13.71 11.90 14.08
CA ASN A 189 13.84 13.35 14.24
C ASN A 189 13.45 14.14 12.98
N GLU A 190 13.34 13.50 11.82
CA GLU A 190 12.98 14.15 10.55
C GLU A 190 11.49 14.02 10.23
N THR A 191 10.82 13.03 10.82
CA THR A 191 9.40 12.75 10.59
C THR A 191 8.52 13.96 10.87
N GLU A 192 8.81 14.72 11.94
CA GLU A 192 8.05 15.93 12.28
C GLU A 192 8.26 17.05 11.25
N ASP A 193 9.49 17.28 10.79
CA ASP A 193 9.83 18.30 9.79
C ASP A 193 9.15 18.02 8.45
N LEU A 194 9.09 16.74 8.05
CA LEU A 194 8.55 16.29 6.77
C LEU A 194 7.07 15.90 6.85
N TRP A 195 6.47 16.00 8.03
CA TRP A 195 5.09 15.60 8.31
C TRP A 195 4.07 16.16 7.31
N PRO A 196 4.08 17.47 6.97
CA PRO A 196 3.10 18.03 6.04
C PRO A 196 3.22 17.47 4.62
N LEU A 197 4.41 16.99 4.23
CA LEU A 197 4.68 16.43 2.90
C LEU A 197 4.41 14.91 2.84
N LEU A 198 4.48 14.21 3.97
CA LEU A 198 4.21 12.77 4.07
C LEU A 198 2.72 12.44 4.09
N LEU A 199 1.91 13.32 4.67
CA LEU A 199 0.48 13.06 4.81
C LEU A 199 -0.29 12.97 3.49
N PRO A 200 -0.05 13.82 2.47
CA PRO A 200 -0.79 13.70 1.21
C PRO A 200 -0.71 12.32 0.56
N PRO A 201 0.48 11.71 0.32
CA PRO A 201 0.53 10.38 -0.27
C PRO A 201 -0.04 9.29 0.66
N LEU A 202 0.15 9.41 1.97
CA LEU A 202 -0.40 8.43 2.92
C LEU A 202 -1.93 8.45 2.94
N LEU A 203 -2.53 9.64 3.10
CA LEU A 203 -3.98 9.79 3.12
C LEU A 203 -4.60 9.49 1.76
N ALA A 204 -3.91 9.78 0.66
CA ALA A 204 -4.36 9.38 -0.67
C ALA A 204 -4.69 7.89 -0.74
N TYR A 205 -3.79 7.03 -0.23
CA TYR A 205 -4.04 5.58 -0.18
C TYR A 205 -5.07 5.19 0.89
N LEU A 206 -5.02 5.76 2.11
CA LEU A 206 -5.91 5.37 3.21
C LEU A 206 -7.38 5.78 3.00
N ASP A 207 -7.60 6.96 2.41
CA ASP A 207 -8.95 7.50 2.17
C ASP A 207 -9.52 7.07 0.81
N ASP A 208 -8.78 6.29 0.03
CA ASP A 208 -9.24 5.79 -1.27
C ASP A 208 -10.45 4.88 -1.15
N TYR A 209 -11.40 4.90 -2.07
CA TYR A 209 -12.54 3.98 -2.00
C TYR A 209 -12.17 2.55 -2.44
N HIS A 210 -11.11 2.36 -3.22
CA HIS A 210 -10.72 1.06 -3.77
C HIS A 210 -9.95 0.22 -2.71
N PRO A 211 -10.44 -0.96 -2.31
CA PRO A 211 -9.83 -1.71 -1.19
C PRO A 211 -8.34 -2.06 -1.36
N PRO A 212 -7.84 -2.47 -2.55
CA PRO A 212 -6.41 -2.64 -2.79
C PRO A 212 -5.54 -1.42 -2.45
N ASN A 213 -6.00 -0.20 -2.77
CA ASN A 213 -5.26 1.02 -2.45
C ASN A 213 -5.22 1.26 -0.94
N LYS A 214 -6.33 1.00 -0.24
CA LYS A 214 -6.34 1.07 1.23
C LYS A 214 -5.35 0.11 1.87
N LEU A 215 -5.23 -1.12 1.36
CA LEU A 215 -4.26 -2.09 1.86
C LEU A 215 -2.83 -1.56 1.70
N ILE A 216 -2.49 -0.97 0.54
CA ILE A 216 -1.21 -0.29 0.34
C ILE A 216 -1.03 0.81 1.40
N GLY A 217 -2.04 1.66 1.60
CA GLY A 217 -2.03 2.70 2.63
C GLY A 217 -1.73 2.16 4.02
N VAL A 218 -2.32 1.03 4.40
CA VAL A 218 -2.06 0.38 5.69
C VAL A 218 -0.63 -0.12 5.79
N THR A 219 -0.07 -0.73 4.74
CA THR A 219 1.36 -1.13 4.76
C THR A 219 2.32 0.05 4.90
N ILE A 220 1.96 1.21 4.34
CA ILE A 220 2.74 2.45 4.51
C ILE A 220 2.57 2.97 5.95
N LEU A 221 1.35 2.96 6.49
CA LEU A 221 1.05 3.39 7.85
C LEU A 221 1.80 2.53 8.88
N GLU A 222 1.82 1.22 8.71
CA GLU A 222 2.58 0.28 9.55
C GLU A 222 4.09 0.59 9.54
N ALA A 223 4.65 0.97 8.38
CA ALA A 223 6.05 1.39 8.28
C ALA A 223 6.32 2.75 8.93
N LEU A 224 5.33 3.64 8.96
CA LEU A 224 5.45 5.00 9.49
C LEU A 224 5.31 5.05 11.01
N LEU A 225 4.34 4.33 11.59
CA LEU A 225 3.99 4.43 13.01
C LEU A 225 5.18 4.24 13.98
N PRO A 226 6.15 3.32 13.76
CA PRO A 226 7.32 3.19 14.62
C PRO A 226 8.21 4.45 14.67
N GLN A 227 8.12 5.32 13.67
CA GLN A 227 8.94 6.51 13.51
C GLN A 227 8.25 7.81 13.97
N VAL A 228 6.98 7.72 14.35
CA VAL A 228 6.16 8.86 14.74
C VAL A 228 5.98 8.88 16.25
N ASP A 229 6.27 10.01 16.88
CA ASP A 229 5.92 10.22 18.27
C ASP A 229 4.41 10.41 18.45
N SER A 230 3.84 9.77 19.47
CA SER A 230 2.41 9.87 19.78
C SER A 230 1.94 11.32 19.99
N SER A 231 2.81 12.18 20.53
CA SER A 231 2.55 13.61 20.70
C SER A 231 2.30 14.33 19.38
N LEU A 232 2.98 13.93 18.29
CA LEU A 232 2.79 14.50 16.96
C LEU A 232 1.40 14.15 16.42
N LEU A 233 0.96 12.90 16.57
CA LEU A 233 -0.38 12.44 16.17
C LEU A 233 -1.50 13.19 16.91
N ILE A 234 -1.32 13.40 18.21
CA ILE A 234 -2.29 14.12 19.06
C ILE A 234 -2.37 15.59 18.65
N ARG A 235 -1.22 16.27 18.52
CA ARG A 235 -1.17 17.71 18.21
C ARG A 235 -1.62 18.03 16.79
N THR A 236 -1.44 17.11 15.86
CA THR A 236 -1.88 17.27 14.46
C THR A 236 -3.33 16.84 14.25
N GLY A 237 -3.88 16.04 15.17
CA GLY A 237 -5.24 15.50 15.09
C GLY A 237 -5.37 14.31 14.13
N VAL A 238 -4.28 13.91 13.47
CA VAL A 238 -4.28 12.82 12.47
C VAL A 238 -4.42 11.46 13.13
N GLY A 239 -4.06 11.31 14.42
CA GLY A 239 -4.21 10.04 15.14
C GLY A 239 -5.64 9.46 15.09
N LYS A 240 -6.66 10.33 15.13
CA LYS A 240 -8.07 9.91 15.00
C LYS A 240 -8.41 9.38 13.61
N VAL A 241 -7.79 9.95 12.57
CA VAL A 241 -7.94 9.50 11.19
C VAL A 241 -7.37 8.09 11.04
N PHE A 242 -6.18 7.85 11.59
CA PHE A 242 -5.55 6.53 11.55
C PHE A 242 -6.32 5.47 12.33
N GLU A 243 -6.86 5.81 13.51
CA GLU A 243 -7.70 4.91 14.31
C GLU A 243 -8.97 4.46 13.55
N GLN A 244 -9.60 5.39 12.83
CA GLN A 244 -10.75 5.09 11.98
C GLN A 244 -10.37 4.11 10.87
N VAL A 245 -9.25 4.31 10.19
CA VAL A 245 -8.84 3.44 9.07
C VAL A 245 -8.46 2.03 9.57
N SER A 246 -7.76 1.92 10.69
CA SER A 246 -7.40 0.62 11.28
C SER A 246 -8.62 -0.21 11.69
N SER A 247 -9.67 0.44 12.20
CA SER A 247 -10.92 -0.22 12.59
C SER A 247 -11.64 -0.83 11.37
N HIS A 248 -11.68 -0.11 10.25
CA HIS A 248 -12.32 -0.59 9.01
C HIS A 248 -11.46 -1.65 8.30
N THR A 249 -10.13 -1.54 8.35
CA THR A 249 -9.26 -2.47 7.61
C THR A 249 -9.14 -3.82 8.29
N THR A 250 -9.19 -3.88 9.62
CA THR A 250 -9.28 -5.17 10.35
C THR A 250 -10.51 -5.96 9.93
N PHE A 251 -11.63 -5.26 9.70
CA PHE A 251 -12.86 -5.85 9.19
C PHE A 251 -12.69 -6.40 7.77
N THR A 252 -12.15 -5.62 6.83
CA THR A 252 -11.98 -6.06 5.44
C THR A 252 -10.94 -7.17 5.28
N SER A 253 -9.83 -7.11 6.01
CA SER A 253 -8.79 -8.16 5.97
C SER A 253 -9.33 -9.50 6.47
N THR A 254 -10.13 -9.49 7.55
CA THR A 254 -10.79 -10.72 8.04
C THR A 254 -11.79 -11.27 7.02
N PHE A 255 -12.58 -10.40 6.38
CA PHE A 255 -13.58 -10.80 5.39
C PHE A 255 -12.99 -11.29 4.05
N LEU A 256 -11.88 -10.71 3.60
CA LEU A 256 -11.24 -11.08 2.33
C LEU A 256 -10.32 -12.30 2.47
N THR A 257 -9.64 -12.45 3.62
CA THR A 257 -8.73 -13.58 3.87
C THR A 257 -9.47 -14.85 4.33
N ASN A 258 -10.69 -14.69 4.86
CA ASN A 258 -11.61 -15.79 5.17
C ASN A 258 -13.04 -15.35 4.86
N PRO A 259 -13.49 -15.42 3.58
CA PRO A 259 -14.90 -15.26 3.31
C PRO A 259 -15.66 -16.32 4.12
N PRO A 260 -16.68 -15.95 4.93
CA PRO A 260 -17.46 -16.94 5.65
C PRO A 260 -18.03 -17.91 4.61
N ARG A 261 -17.50 -19.14 4.58
CA ARG A 261 -18.01 -20.18 3.69
C ARG A 261 -19.52 -20.25 3.94
N PRO A 262 -20.38 -20.13 2.93
CA PRO A 262 -21.77 -20.50 3.09
C PRO A 262 -21.75 -21.96 3.53
N SER A 263 -22.11 -22.21 4.78
CA SER A 263 -22.20 -23.54 5.35
C SER A 263 -23.42 -24.24 4.76
N THR A 264 -23.35 -24.58 3.47
CA THR A 264 -24.25 -25.53 2.84
C THR A 264 -23.58 -26.90 2.88
N SER A 265 -23.50 -27.45 4.09
CA SER A 265 -23.56 -28.90 4.26
C SER A 265 -24.90 -29.17 4.92
N PRO A 266 -25.87 -29.82 4.23
CA PRO A 266 -27.02 -30.35 4.91
C PRO A 266 -26.50 -31.41 5.89
N SER A 267 -26.55 -31.10 7.19
CA SER A 267 -26.29 -32.09 8.23
C SER A 267 -27.18 -33.30 7.98
N PRO A 268 -26.65 -34.53 7.91
CA PRO A 268 -27.48 -35.71 7.83
C PRO A 268 -28.38 -35.77 9.09
N PRO A 269 -29.64 -36.20 8.95
CA PRO A 269 -30.55 -36.26 10.09
C PRO A 269 -29.98 -37.17 11.19
N PRO A 270 -30.24 -36.84 12.46
CA PRO A 270 -29.72 -37.61 13.59
C PRO A 270 -30.22 -39.06 13.51
N SER A 271 -29.27 -40.00 13.62
CA SER A 271 -29.55 -41.43 13.72
C SER A 271 -30.50 -41.71 14.89
N PRO A 272 -31.50 -42.58 14.73
CA PRO A 272 -32.46 -42.89 15.78
C PRO A 272 -31.75 -43.55 16.99
N PRO A 273 -32.20 -43.26 18.23
CA PRO A 273 -31.59 -43.79 19.43
C PRO A 273 -31.78 -45.31 19.54
N SER A 274 -30.68 -46.02 19.85
CA SER A 274 -30.69 -47.46 20.13
C SER A 274 -31.66 -47.81 21.27
N PRO A 275 -32.44 -48.90 21.16
CA PRO A 275 -33.40 -49.30 22.18
C PRO A 275 -32.71 -49.67 23.50
N ARG A 276 -33.21 -49.10 24.61
CA ARG A 276 -32.78 -49.43 25.97
C ARG A 276 -33.15 -50.89 26.33
N PRO A 277 -32.30 -51.61 27.08
CA PRO A 277 -32.64 -52.91 27.62
C PRO A 277 -33.76 -52.81 28.66
N SER A 278 -34.73 -53.72 28.55
CA SER A 278 -35.89 -53.83 29.43
C SER A 278 -35.49 -54.20 30.88
N PRO A 279 -36.13 -53.60 31.90
CA PRO A 279 -35.93 -53.99 33.29
C PRO A 279 -36.62 -55.35 33.61
N PRO A 280 -36.09 -56.12 34.56
CA PRO A 280 -36.68 -57.39 34.99
C PRO A 280 -38.00 -57.20 35.77
N PRO A 281 -38.90 -58.20 35.74
CA PRO A 281 -40.21 -58.12 36.37
C PRO A 281 -40.09 -58.17 37.91
N SER A 282 -40.68 -57.17 38.57
CA SER A 282 -40.74 -57.11 40.03
C SER A 282 -42.02 -57.81 40.53
N SER A 283 -41.81 -58.77 41.42
CA SER A 283 -42.80 -59.69 41.98
C SER A 283 -43.90 -58.98 42.79
N SER A 284 -45.15 -59.32 42.46
CA SER A 284 -46.37 -58.94 43.16
C SER A 284 -46.52 -59.67 44.50
N GLN A 285 -46.99 -58.95 45.53
CA GLN A 285 -47.66 -59.55 46.70
C GLN A 285 -48.50 -58.47 47.45
N PRO A 286 -49.44 -58.86 48.34
CA PRO A 286 -50.87 -58.87 48.03
C PRO A 286 -51.69 -57.94 48.94
N THR A 287 -52.89 -57.55 48.50
CA THR A 287 -53.88 -56.91 49.38
C THR A 287 -55.15 -57.74 49.45
N ALA A 288 -55.45 -58.16 50.67
CA ALA A 288 -56.60 -58.93 51.09
C ALA A 288 -57.90 -58.11 51.08
N SER A 289 -58.96 -58.82 50.70
CA SER A 289 -60.35 -58.86 51.19
C SER A 289 -61.07 -57.59 51.72
N PRO A 290 -62.31 -57.34 51.28
CA PRO A 290 -63.24 -56.39 51.88
C PRO A 290 -64.16 -57.07 52.91
N SER A 291 -64.71 -56.31 53.85
CA SER A 291 -65.83 -56.69 54.73
C SER A 291 -66.44 -55.45 55.38
N PRO A 292 -67.71 -55.52 55.84
CA PRO A 292 -68.76 -54.65 55.32
C PRO A 292 -69.29 -53.61 56.33
N SER A 293 -70.21 -52.78 55.80
CA SER A 293 -71.32 -52.03 56.43
C SER A 293 -71.25 -51.63 57.90
#